data_AF-A0A135VST1-F1
#
_entry.id   AF-A0A135VST1-F1
#
_cell.length_a   1.000
_cell.length_b   1.000
_cell.length_c   1.000
_cell.angle_alpha   90.00
_cell.angle_beta   90.00
_cell.angle_gamma   90.00
#
_symmetry.space_group_name_H-M   'P 1'
#
loop_
_entity.id
_entity.type
_entity.pdbx_description
1 polymer ?
#
loop_
_entity_poly.entity_id
_entity_poly.type
_entity_poly.pdbx_seq_one_letter_code
_entity_poly.pdbx_strand_id
1 'polypeptide(L)'
;MNDRITSSDMERFDPPEVGMLPAESIVWSRKAGTGFWVIFLGAMILMGGPVVSLASLESFGVSVSIIFGVLTLVGFIALLGTLINVRRTRYYLTTDRIIEVRGRKIERAIPLDHFAGKPLGQFIESRVTHSSNNQSIYAIRIYDPVSDEVVELKGLDPNSARAFDRIGQTVECPYCGCDNSAMRSQCKNCDAVM
;
A
#
# COMPACT_ATOMS: atom_id res chain seq x y z
N MET A 1 -12.75 32.26 -13.31
CA MET A 1 -12.97 31.96 -11.88
C MET A 1 -11.74 31.17 -11.46
N ASN A 2 -10.73 31.85 -10.90
CA ASN A 2 -9.43 31.26 -10.58
C ASN A 2 -9.50 30.70 -9.16
N ASP A 3 -9.73 29.40 -9.04
CA ASP A 3 -9.58 28.71 -7.77
C ASP A 3 -8.10 28.73 -7.37
N ARG A 4 -7.79 29.44 -6.29
CA ARG A 4 -6.51 29.32 -5.61
C ARG A 4 -6.45 27.92 -5.01
N ILE A 5 -5.78 27.01 -5.70
CA ILE A 5 -5.35 25.73 -5.12
C ILE A 5 -4.50 26.07 -3.90
N THR A 6 -5.00 25.73 -2.72
CA THR A 6 -4.26 25.95 -1.47
C THR A 6 -3.21 24.83 -1.31
N SER A 7 -2.09 25.08 -0.62
CA SER A 7 -1.06 24.05 -0.41
C SER A 7 -1.60 22.79 0.29
N SER A 8 -2.71 22.89 1.03
CA SER A 8 -3.42 21.74 1.61
C SER A 8 -4.17 20.88 0.59
N ASP A 9 -4.56 21.44 -0.56
CA ASP A 9 -5.19 20.69 -1.64
C ASP A 9 -4.17 19.88 -2.45
N MET A 10 -2.90 20.32 -2.48
CA MET A 10 -1.81 19.59 -3.14
C MET A 10 -1.39 18.31 -2.40
N GLU A 11 -1.57 18.25 -1.07
CA GLU A 11 -1.29 17.03 -0.28
C GLU A 11 -2.45 16.01 -0.31
N ARG A 12 -3.63 16.43 -0.77
CA ARG A 12 -4.82 15.60 -0.79
C ARG A 12 -4.87 14.77 -2.07
N PHE A 13 -5.03 13.47 -1.92
CA PHE A 13 -5.21 12.52 -3.00
C PHE A 13 -6.58 11.84 -2.87
N ASP A 14 -7.48 12.21 -3.78
CA ASP A 14 -8.86 11.71 -3.87
C ASP A 14 -9.20 11.47 -5.35
N PRO A 15 -8.71 10.36 -5.92
CA PRO A 15 -8.87 10.11 -7.35
C PRO A 15 -10.33 9.83 -7.74
N PRO A 16 -10.77 10.25 -8.94
CA PRO A 16 -9.97 10.86 -10.02
C PRO A 16 -9.87 12.38 -9.95
N GLU A 17 -10.46 13.03 -8.94
CA GLU A 17 -10.67 14.48 -8.94
C GLU A 17 -9.46 15.28 -8.44
N VAL A 18 -8.68 14.73 -7.50
CA VAL A 18 -7.59 15.48 -6.83
C VAL A 18 -6.33 14.63 -6.69
N GLY A 19 -5.17 15.22 -7.02
CA GLY A 19 -3.84 14.66 -6.76
C GLY A 19 -3.22 13.83 -7.89
N MET A 20 -3.91 13.68 -9.04
CA MET A 20 -3.35 13.05 -10.25
C MET A 20 -2.63 14.08 -11.13
N LEU A 21 -1.56 13.65 -11.81
CA LEU A 21 -0.85 14.40 -12.83
C LEU A 21 -1.70 14.51 -14.12
N PRO A 22 -1.48 15.53 -14.96
CA PRO A 22 -2.16 15.64 -16.24
C PRO A 22 -1.84 14.42 -17.12
N ALA A 23 -2.90 13.77 -17.64
CA ALA A 23 -2.82 12.53 -18.42
C ALA A 23 -2.28 11.30 -17.67
N GLU A 24 -2.27 11.33 -16.32
CA GLU A 24 -2.09 10.15 -15.48
C GLU A 24 -3.42 9.42 -15.33
N SER A 25 -3.42 8.10 -15.51
CA SER A 25 -4.61 7.27 -15.28
C SER A 25 -4.33 6.12 -14.33
N ILE A 26 -5.37 5.70 -13.61
CA ILE A 26 -5.28 4.61 -12.63
C ILE A 26 -5.46 3.29 -13.37
N VAL A 27 -4.39 2.51 -13.38
CA VAL A 27 -4.37 1.17 -13.98
C VAL A 27 -4.92 0.16 -12.98
N TRP A 28 -4.57 0.32 -11.71
CA TRP A 28 -4.97 -0.60 -10.65
C TRP A 28 -5.03 0.11 -9.31
N SER A 29 -5.96 -0.30 -8.45
CA SER A 29 -6.04 0.19 -7.08
C SER A 29 -6.51 -0.90 -6.12
N ARG A 30 -6.00 -0.88 -4.89
CA ARG A 30 -6.41 -1.82 -3.85
C ARG A 30 -6.22 -1.25 -2.45
N LYS A 31 -7.05 -1.70 -1.50
CA LYS A 31 -6.86 -1.45 -0.07
C LYS A 31 -5.73 -2.32 0.48
N ALA A 32 -4.98 -1.78 1.45
CA ALA A 32 -3.95 -2.56 2.12
C ALA A 32 -4.54 -3.75 2.89
N GLY A 33 -3.88 -4.91 2.80
CA GLY A 33 -4.21 -6.08 3.60
C GLY A 33 -3.76 -5.93 5.06
N THR A 34 -4.49 -6.57 5.98
CA THR A 34 -4.07 -6.66 7.39
C THR A 34 -2.89 -7.61 7.53
N GLY A 35 -1.80 -7.14 8.14
CA GLY A 35 -0.63 -7.97 8.41
C GLY A 35 -0.91 -9.04 9.46
N PHE A 36 -0.30 -10.22 9.30
CA PHE A 36 -0.41 -11.35 10.23
C PHE A 36 -0.18 -10.94 11.69
N TRP A 37 0.87 -10.16 11.95
CA TRP A 37 1.22 -9.70 13.30
C TRP A 37 0.11 -8.91 13.99
N VAL A 38 -0.66 -8.11 13.24
CA VAL A 38 -1.77 -7.33 13.81
C VAL A 38 -2.89 -8.28 14.26
N ILE A 39 -3.19 -9.32 13.47
CA ILE A 39 -4.20 -10.32 13.81
C ILE A 39 -3.74 -11.15 15.02
N PHE A 40 -2.49 -11.61 14.99
CA PHE A 40 -1.92 -12.45 16.04
C PHE A 40 -1.83 -11.72 17.38
N LEU A 41 -1.27 -10.50 17.40
CA LEU A 41 -1.21 -9.67 18.62
C LEU A 41 -2.62 -9.30 19.11
N GLY A 42 -3.57 -9.11 18.19
CA GLY A 42 -4.98 -8.87 18.53
C GLY A 42 -5.59 -10.02 19.30
N ALA A 43 -5.40 -11.25 18.82
CA ALA A 43 -5.87 -12.44 19.50
C ALA A 43 -5.21 -12.61 20.88
N MET A 44 -3.89 -12.39 20.98
CA MET A 44 -3.18 -12.50 22.26
C MET A 44 -3.65 -11.46 23.29
N ILE A 45 -3.84 -10.21 22.89
CA ILE A 45 -4.28 -9.15 23.82
C ILE A 45 -5.73 -9.36 24.24
N LEU A 46 -6.62 -9.69 23.29
CA LEU A 46 -8.06 -9.88 23.59
C LEU A 46 -8.34 -11.10 24.44
N MET A 47 -7.66 -12.23 24.19
CA MET A 47 -7.90 -13.47 24.95
C MET A 47 -6.95 -13.59 26.14
N GLY A 48 -5.66 -13.32 25.94
CA GLY A 48 -4.63 -13.51 26.95
C GLY A 48 -4.61 -12.40 28.01
N GLY A 49 -4.86 -11.15 27.62
CA GLY A 49 -4.84 -10.01 28.54
C GLY A 49 -5.78 -10.17 29.75
N PRO A 50 -7.07 -10.49 29.54
CA PRO A 50 -7.99 -10.75 30.64
C PRO A 50 -7.57 -11.93 31.53
N VAL A 51 -7.12 -13.03 30.92
CA VAL A 51 -6.69 -14.24 31.65
C VAL A 51 -5.49 -13.93 32.55
N VAL A 52 -4.47 -13.23 32.02
CA VAL A 52 -3.28 -12.83 32.80
C VAL A 52 -3.66 -11.86 33.92
N SER A 53 -4.57 -10.92 33.65
CA SER A 53 -5.03 -9.95 34.66
C SER A 53 -5.80 -10.64 35.80
N LEU A 54 -6.62 -11.64 35.50
CA LEU A 54 -7.34 -12.43 36.51
C LEU A 54 -6.41 -13.38 37.29
N ALA A 55 -5.52 -14.09 36.60
CA ALA A 55 -4.56 -15.00 37.26
C ALA A 55 -3.59 -14.25 38.18
N SER A 56 -3.17 -13.04 37.78
CA SER A 56 -2.32 -12.18 38.62
C SER A 56 -3.05 -11.62 39.84
N LEU A 57 -4.38 -11.43 39.77
CA LEU A 57 -5.18 -11.03 40.92
C LEU A 57 -5.15 -12.11 42.01
N GLU A 58 -5.30 -13.38 41.63
CA GLU A 58 -5.26 -14.51 42.58
C GLU A 58 -3.85 -14.73 43.15
N SER A 59 -2.82 -14.61 42.32
CA SER A 59 -1.44 -14.98 42.72
C SER A 59 -0.67 -13.85 43.41
N PHE A 60 -0.89 -12.60 43.00
CA PHE A 60 -0.07 -11.44 43.40
C PHE A 60 -0.90 -10.26 43.94
N GLY A 61 -2.22 -10.38 43.95
CA GLY A 61 -3.13 -9.38 44.48
C GLY A 61 -3.43 -8.22 43.53
N VAL A 62 -4.21 -7.26 44.05
CA VAL A 62 -4.86 -6.19 43.27
C VAL A 62 -3.84 -5.28 42.57
N SER A 63 -2.77 -4.88 43.27
CA SER A 63 -1.79 -3.92 42.74
C SER A 63 -1.14 -4.41 41.44
N VAL A 64 -0.75 -5.69 41.39
CA VAL A 64 -0.11 -6.28 40.21
C VAL A 64 -1.12 -6.51 39.09
N SER A 65 -2.34 -6.95 39.43
CA SER A 65 -3.44 -7.11 38.46
C SER A 65 -3.78 -5.79 37.75
N ILE A 66 -3.82 -4.67 38.48
CA ILE A 66 -4.05 -3.34 37.89
C ILE A 66 -2.97 -2.99 36.85
N ILE A 67 -1.70 -3.27 37.14
CA ILE A 67 -0.60 -2.99 36.20
C ILE A 67 -0.81 -3.77 34.89
N PHE A 68 -1.11 -5.07 34.97
CA PHE A 68 -1.40 -5.87 33.78
C PHE A 68 -2.67 -5.43 33.04
N GLY A 69 -3.70 -4.99 33.77
CA GLY A 69 -4.90 -4.42 33.19
C GLY A 69 -4.62 -3.15 32.39
N VAL A 70 -3.81 -2.23 32.93
CA VAL A 70 -3.38 -1.01 32.22
C VAL A 70 -2.55 -1.34 30.99
N LEU A 71 -1.60 -2.27 31.08
CA LEU A 71 -0.79 -2.70 29.93
C LEU A 71 -1.67 -3.32 28.82
N THR A 72 -2.65 -4.14 29.20
CA THR A 72 -3.62 -4.73 28.27
C THR A 72 -4.43 -3.64 27.57
N LEU A 73 -4.89 -2.63 28.30
CA LEU A 73 -5.64 -1.50 27.75
C LEU A 73 -4.79 -0.67 26.77
N VAL A 74 -3.55 -0.35 27.13
CA VAL A 74 -2.61 0.36 26.25
C VAL A 74 -2.34 -0.44 24.98
N GLY A 75 -2.09 -1.75 25.10
CA GLY A 75 -1.91 -2.65 23.96
C GLY A 75 -3.13 -2.67 23.05
N PHE A 76 -4.34 -2.71 23.62
CA PHE A 76 -5.59 -2.66 22.85
C PHE A 76 -5.76 -1.34 22.08
N ILE A 77 -5.46 -0.20 22.71
CA ILE A 77 -5.51 1.12 22.06
C ILE A 77 -4.50 1.19 20.90
N ALA A 78 -3.27 0.73 21.12
CA ALA A 78 -2.25 0.68 20.07
C ALA A 78 -2.70 -0.20 18.90
N LEU A 79 -3.34 -1.34 19.19
CA LEU A 79 -3.85 -2.24 18.16
C LEU A 79 -4.99 -1.62 17.35
N LEU A 80 -5.92 -0.92 18.00
CA LEU A 80 -6.95 -0.15 17.30
C LEU A 80 -6.34 0.90 16.37
N GLY A 81 -5.31 1.62 16.84
CA GLY A 81 -4.59 2.60 16.01
C GLY A 81 -3.98 1.96 14.76
N THR A 82 -3.30 0.82 14.90
CA THR A 82 -2.72 0.10 13.75
C THR A 82 -3.79 -0.41 12.78
N LEU A 83 -4.92 -0.94 13.27
CA LEU A 83 -6.04 -1.37 12.43
C LEU A 83 -6.67 -0.20 11.64
N ILE A 84 -6.83 0.96 12.27
CA ILE A 84 -7.34 2.17 11.61
C ILE A 84 -6.37 2.59 10.51
N ASN A 85 -5.06 2.60 10.79
CA ASN A 85 -4.04 2.96 9.81
C ASN A 85 -4.04 2.02 8.62
N VAL A 86 -4.06 0.71 8.84
CA VAL A 86 -4.16 -0.30 7.77
C VAL A 86 -5.41 -0.09 6.93
N ARG A 87 -6.58 0.10 7.56
CA ARG A 87 -7.85 0.32 6.83
C ARG A 87 -7.87 1.62 6.01
N ARG A 88 -7.07 2.61 6.41
CA ARG A 88 -6.94 3.89 5.72
C ARG A 88 -5.89 3.87 4.61
N THR A 89 -5.05 2.84 4.54
CA THR A 89 -4.04 2.72 3.48
C THR A 89 -4.62 2.10 2.20
N ARG A 90 -4.35 2.73 1.07
CA ARG A 90 -4.65 2.24 -0.28
C ARG A 90 -3.41 2.36 -1.15
N TYR A 91 -3.23 1.38 -2.02
CA TYR A 91 -2.18 1.35 -3.03
C TYR A 91 -2.81 1.64 -4.38
N TYR A 92 -2.15 2.49 -5.16
CA TYR A 92 -2.53 2.84 -6.52
C TYR A 92 -1.34 2.58 -7.44
N LEU A 93 -1.61 1.92 -8.55
CA LEU A 93 -0.69 1.83 -9.68
C LEU A 93 -1.28 2.69 -10.79
N THR A 94 -0.53 3.70 -11.18
CA THR A 94 -0.89 4.60 -12.27
C THR A 94 0.01 4.34 -13.49
N THR A 95 -0.25 5.05 -14.59
CA THR A 95 0.62 5.00 -15.77
C THR A 95 2.03 5.53 -15.52
N ASP A 96 2.19 6.37 -14.49
CA ASP A 96 3.41 7.18 -14.30
C ASP A 96 4.12 6.87 -12.98
N ARG A 97 3.41 6.38 -11.95
CA ARG A 97 3.96 6.12 -10.61
C ARG A 97 3.16 5.11 -9.79
N ILE A 98 3.82 4.56 -8.78
CA ILE A 98 3.24 3.71 -7.73
C ILE A 98 3.02 4.57 -6.50
N ILE A 99 1.79 4.60 -5.95
CA ILE A 99 1.41 5.51 -4.88
C ILE A 99 0.86 4.73 -3.69
N GLU A 100 1.39 5.00 -2.50
CA GLU A 100 0.78 4.62 -1.22
C GLU A 100 0.07 5.83 -0.61
N VAL A 101 -1.23 5.68 -0.38
CA VAL A 101 -2.09 6.73 0.15
C VAL A 101 -2.62 6.29 1.50
N ARG A 102 -2.39 7.09 2.55
CA ARG A 102 -2.98 6.86 3.86
C ARG A 102 -3.93 7.99 4.20
N GLY A 103 -5.22 7.65 4.36
CA GLY A 103 -6.22 8.62 4.80
C GLY A 103 -6.35 9.84 3.87
N ARG A 104 -6.25 9.62 2.55
CA ARG A 104 -6.24 10.65 1.49
C ARG A 104 -4.98 11.51 1.41
N LYS A 105 -3.91 11.18 2.11
CA LYS A 105 -2.59 11.80 1.91
C LYS A 105 -1.67 10.84 1.20
N ILE A 106 -0.90 11.34 0.23
CA ILE A 106 0.18 10.56 -0.38
C ILE A 106 1.28 10.43 0.68
N GLU A 107 1.51 9.20 1.14
CA GLU A 107 2.63 8.90 2.04
C GLU A 107 3.89 8.62 1.25
N ARG A 108 3.76 7.89 0.13
CA ARG A 108 4.89 7.51 -0.74
C ARG A 108 4.45 7.50 -2.19
N ALA A 109 5.35 7.92 -3.08
CA ALA A 109 5.16 7.87 -4.51
C ALA A 109 6.48 7.54 -5.20
N ILE A 110 6.52 6.44 -5.96
CA ILE A 110 7.68 6.03 -6.74
C ILE A 110 7.37 6.22 -8.23
N PRO A 111 8.06 7.13 -8.94
CA PRO A 111 7.95 7.28 -10.39
C PRO A 111 8.34 6.00 -11.13
N LEU A 112 7.57 5.61 -12.15
CA LEU A 112 7.90 4.47 -13.01
C LEU A 112 9.13 4.72 -13.87
N ASP A 113 9.45 5.98 -14.15
CA ASP A 113 10.65 6.39 -14.88
C ASP A 113 11.94 5.95 -14.17
N HIS A 114 11.91 5.75 -12.84
CA HIS A 114 13.06 5.22 -12.10
C HIS A 114 13.48 3.81 -12.54
N PHE A 115 12.54 3.05 -13.12
CA PHE A 115 12.74 1.69 -13.61
C PHE A 115 13.03 1.62 -15.11
N ALA A 116 13.03 2.76 -15.82
CA ALA A 116 13.24 2.80 -17.26
C ALA A 116 14.61 2.21 -17.65
N GLY A 117 14.62 1.31 -18.64
CA GLY A 117 15.83 0.65 -19.12
C GLY A 117 16.44 -0.39 -18.18
N LYS A 118 15.78 -0.72 -17.05
CA LYS A 118 16.22 -1.74 -16.10
C LYS A 118 15.21 -2.90 -16.04
N PRO A 119 15.66 -4.16 -15.90
CA PRO A 119 14.74 -5.28 -15.77
C PRO A 119 14.02 -5.21 -14.42
N LEU A 120 12.71 -4.97 -14.47
CA LEU A 120 11.85 -4.79 -13.31
C LEU A 120 11.95 -5.94 -12.28
N GLY A 121 12.16 -7.17 -12.75
CA GLY A 121 12.32 -8.35 -11.90
C GLY A 121 13.50 -8.29 -10.92
N GLN A 122 14.47 -7.39 -11.13
CA GLN A 122 15.55 -7.15 -10.15
C GLN A 122 15.09 -6.30 -8.96
N PHE A 123 14.05 -5.49 -9.16
CA PHE A 123 13.54 -4.52 -8.18
C PHE A 123 12.20 -4.93 -7.60
N ILE A 124 11.63 -6.03 -8.07
CA ILE A 124 10.36 -6.55 -7.60
C ILE A 124 10.55 -7.95 -7.07
N GLU A 125 10.23 -8.11 -5.78
CA GLU A 125 10.22 -9.40 -5.13
C GLU A 125 8.77 -9.78 -4.79
N SER A 126 8.28 -10.86 -5.39
CA SER A 126 6.97 -11.42 -5.07
C SER A 126 7.13 -12.63 -4.14
N ARG A 127 6.41 -12.61 -3.01
CA ARG A 127 6.40 -13.72 -2.05
C ARG A 127 4.97 -14.13 -1.76
N VAL A 128 4.71 -15.43 -1.73
CA VAL A 128 3.42 -15.96 -1.26
C VAL A 128 3.39 -15.84 0.26
N THR A 129 2.42 -15.08 0.78
CA THR A 129 2.23 -14.89 2.22
C THR A 129 1.41 -16.02 2.84
N HIS A 130 0.29 -16.37 2.21
CA HIS A 130 -0.59 -17.47 2.64
C HIS A 130 -1.53 -17.86 1.49
N SER A 131 -2.23 -18.97 1.63
CA SER A 131 -3.34 -19.34 0.75
C SER A 131 -4.67 -19.04 1.44
N SER A 132 -5.61 -18.42 0.73
CA SER A 132 -6.97 -18.15 1.18
C SER A 132 -7.94 -18.63 0.11
N ASN A 133 -8.95 -19.43 0.46
CA ASN A 133 -9.90 -20.01 -0.49
C ASN A 133 -9.24 -20.70 -1.70
N ASN A 134 -8.16 -21.45 -1.46
CA ASN A 134 -7.37 -22.13 -2.50
C ASN A 134 -6.70 -21.17 -3.51
N GLN A 135 -6.54 -19.89 -3.14
CA GLN A 135 -5.84 -18.88 -3.92
C GLN A 135 -4.63 -18.35 -3.13
N SER A 136 -3.47 -18.30 -3.78
CA SER A 136 -2.27 -17.71 -3.21
C SER A 136 -2.42 -16.20 -3.06
N ILE A 137 -2.16 -15.70 -1.86
CA ILE A 137 -2.11 -14.28 -1.55
C ILE A 137 -0.65 -13.84 -1.50
N TYR A 138 -0.30 -12.88 -2.35
CA TYR A 138 1.05 -12.39 -2.53
C TYR A 138 1.30 -11.12 -1.72
N ALA A 139 2.56 -10.98 -1.29
CA ALA A 139 3.17 -9.72 -0.92
C ALA A 139 4.20 -9.37 -1.99
N ILE A 140 4.16 -8.13 -2.48
CA ILE A 140 5.13 -7.62 -3.46
C ILE A 140 5.95 -6.52 -2.81
N ARG A 141 7.27 -6.66 -2.82
CA ARG A 141 8.22 -5.63 -2.40
C ARG A 141 8.83 -4.99 -3.63
N ILE A 142 8.76 -3.68 -3.69
CA ILE A 142 9.28 -2.87 -4.78
C ILE A 142 10.39 -2.01 -4.20
N TYR A 143 11.60 -2.18 -4.73
CA TYR A 143 12.79 -1.43 -4.37
C TYR A 143 12.98 -0.30 -5.37
N ASP A 144 12.94 0.96 -4.93
CA ASP A 144 13.24 2.08 -5.81
C ASP A 144 14.75 2.14 -6.08
N PRO A 145 15.19 2.01 -7.35
CA PRO A 145 16.61 2.07 -7.70
C PRO A 145 17.25 3.45 -7.48
N VAL A 146 16.48 4.51 -7.25
CA VAL A 146 16.98 5.88 -7.10
C VAL A 146 16.94 6.35 -5.65
N SER A 147 15.84 6.10 -4.94
CA SER A 147 15.62 6.65 -3.60
C SER A 147 15.98 5.69 -2.45
N ASP A 148 16.37 4.44 -2.72
CA ASP A 148 16.57 3.37 -1.73
C ASP A 148 15.30 3.10 -0.87
N GLU A 149 14.15 3.60 -1.31
CA GLU A 149 12.87 3.34 -0.65
C GLU A 149 12.33 1.96 -1.02
N VAL A 150 11.70 1.32 -0.03
CA VAL A 150 11.02 0.03 -0.22
C VAL A 150 9.53 0.20 0.06
N VAL A 151 8.72 -0.13 -0.95
CA VAL A 151 7.26 -0.19 -0.82
C VAL A 151 6.84 -1.66 -0.79
N GLU A 152 6.13 -2.04 0.27
CA GLU A 152 5.63 -3.40 0.46
C GLU A 152 4.11 -3.42 0.30
N LEU A 153 3.65 -3.98 -0.81
CA LEU A 153 2.25 -4.19 -1.14
C LEU A 153 1.78 -5.53 -0.55
N LYS A 154 0.83 -5.49 0.38
CA LYS A 154 0.34 -6.68 1.09
C LYS A 154 -1.07 -7.08 0.65
N GLY A 155 -1.30 -8.38 0.55
CA GLY A 155 -2.63 -8.94 0.38
C GLY A 155 -3.11 -8.94 -1.08
N LEU A 156 -2.19 -9.15 -2.03
CA LEU A 156 -2.47 -9.14 -3.47
C LEU A 156 -2.97 -10.52 -3.93
N ASP A 157 -4.01 -10.53 -4.78
CA ASP A 157 -4.43 -11.75 -5.48
C ASP A 157 -3.55 -12.01 -6.72
N PRO A 158 -3.61 -13.20 -7.33
CA PRO A 158 -2.78 -13.54 -8.49
C PRO A 158 -2.95 -12.60 -9.70
N ASN A 159 -4.16 -12.08 -9.95
CA ASN A 159 -4.41 -11.13 -11.04
C ASN A 159 -3.80 -9.77 -10.73
N SER A 160 -3.88 -9.34 -9.46
CA SER A 160 -3.21 -8.12 -9.00
C SER A 160 -1.70 -8.23 -9.13
N ALA A 161 -1.10 -9.39 -8.83
CA ALA A 161 0.34 -9.60 -9.01
C ALA A 161 0.76 -9.49 -10.48
N ARG A 162 -0.02 -10.07 -11.41
CA ARG A 162 0.24 -9.97 -12.86
C ARG A 162 0.17 -8.55 -13.41
N ALA A 163 -0.55 -7.64 -12.75
CA ALA A 163 -0.54 -6.23 -13.15
C ALA A 163 0.87 -5.62 -12.99
N PHE A 164 1.70 -6.13 -12.07
CA PHE A 164 3.07 -5.65 -11.90
C PHE A 164 4.04 -6.21 -12.96
N ASP A 165 3.73 -7.34 -13.60
CA ASP A 165 4.58 -7.94 -14.64
C ASP A 165 4.71 -7.05 -15.89
N ARG A 166 3.72 -6.17 -16.13
CA ARG A 166 3.69 -5.24 -17.27
C ARG A 166 4.42 -3.92 -17.01
N ILE A 167 4.89 -3.67 -15.78
CA ILE A 167 5.57 -2.42 -15.44
C ILE A 167 6.97 -2.43 -16.08
N GLY A 168 7.39 -1.29 -16.62
CA GLY A 168 8.70 -1.13 -17.28
C GLY A 168 8.75 -1.64 -18.73
N GLN A 169 7.67 -2.24 -19.25
CA GLN A 169 7.53 -2.50 -20.68
C GLN A 169 7.23 -1.19 -21.41
N THR A 170 7.94 -0.95 -22.50
CA THR A 170 7.67 0.18 -23.39
C THR A 170 7.00 -0.31 -24.68
N VAL A 171 6.04 0.47 -25.16
CA VAL A 171 5.39 0.30 -26.46
C VAL A 171 5.66 1.54 -27.28
N GLU A 172 6.20 1.35 -28.48
CA GLU A 172 6.43 2.43 -29.42
C GLU A 172 5.11 2.88 -30.05
N CYS A 173 4.84 4.18 -30.06
CA CYS A 173 3.65 4.71 -30.69
C CYS A 173 3.74 4.57 -32.22
N PRO A 174 2.77 3.94 -32.90
CA PRO A 174 2.83 3.74 -34.35
C PRO A 174 2.72 5.03 -35.15
N TYR A 175 2.25 6.12 -34.52
CA TYR A 175 2.03 7.41 -35.19
C TYR A 175 3.23 8.36 -35.09
N CYS A 176 3.93 8.38 -33.96
CA CYS A 176 5.02 9.33 -33.72
C CYS A 176 6.36 8.69 -33.34
N GLY A 177 6.45 7.35 -33.27
CA GLY A 177 7.68 6.61 -32.95
C GLY A 177 8.21 6.85 -31.53
N CYS A 178 7.43 7.47 -30.65
CA CYS A 178 7.85 7.72 -29.28
C CYS A 178 7.58 6.51 -28.39
N ASP A 179 8.52 6.21 -27.48
CA ASP A 179 8.33 5.19 -26.45
C ASP A 179 7.35 5.65 -25.37
N ASN A 180 6.36 4.80 -25.12
CA ASN A 180 5.36 4.96 -24.08
C ASN A 180 5.38 3.78 -23.13
N SER A 181 4.91 3.99 -21.89
CA SER A 181 4.64 2.87 -20.98
C SER A 181 3.56 1.97 -21.59
N ALA A 182 3.76 0.64 -21.54
CA ALA A 182 2.76 -0.34 -22.00
C ALA A 182 1.43 -0.26 -21.25
N MET A 183 1.40 0.44 -20.11
CA MET A 183 0.19 0.70 -19.34
C MET A 183 -0.65 1.87 -19.86
N ARG A 184 -0.11 2.67 -20.78
CA ARG A 184 -0.76 3.88 -21.28
C ARG A 184 -1.62 3.57 -22.49
N SER A 185 -2.89 3.97 -22.43
CA SER A 185 -3.82 3.85 -23.57
C SER A 185 -3.66 4.95 -24.62
N GLN A 186 -2.90 6.01 -24.31
CA GLN A 186 -2.69 7.17 -25.17
C GLN A 186 -1.20 7.54 -25.22
N CYS A 187 -0.73 8.00 -26.37
CA CYS A 187 0.65 8.42 -26.55
C CYS A 187 0.96 9.71 -25.79
N LYS A 188 2.09 9.76 -25.08
CA LYS A 188 2.56 10.94 -24.34
C LYS A 188 2.86 12.17 -25.20
N ASN A 189 3.14 11.95 -26.48
CA ASN A 189 3.64 12.98 -27.37
C ASN A 189 2.54 13.48 -28.32
N CYS A 190 1.68 12.58 -28.81
CA CYS A 190 0.69 12.91 -29.83
C CYS A 190 -0.76 12.58 -29.45
N ASP A 191 -1.02 12.13 -28.21
CA ASP A 191 -2.34 11.73 -27.68
C ASP A 191 -3.08 10.66 -28.49
N ALA A 192 -2.41 10.01 -29.45
CA ALA A 192 -2.98 8.94 -30.24
C ALA A 192 -3.26 7.70 -29.37
N VAL A 193 -4.38 7.03 -29.62
CA VAL A 193 -4.75 5.78 -28.94
C VAL A 193 -3.80 4.67 -29.39
N MET A 194 -3.23 3.94 -28.42
CA MET A 194 -2.26 2.85 -28.62
C MET A 194 -2.84 1.49 -28.24
#